data_AF-A0A7S1L3L8-F1
#
_entry.id   AF-A0A7S1L3L8-F1
#
_cell.length_a   1.000
_cell.length_b   1.000
_cell.length_c   1.000
_cell.angle_alpha   90.00
_cell.angle_beta   90.00
_cell.angle_gamma   90.00
#
_symmetry.space_group_name_H-M   'P 1'
#
loop_
_entity.id
_entity.type
_entity.pdbx_description
1 polymer ?
#
loop_
_entity_poly.entity_id
_entity_poly.type
_entity_poly.pdbx_seq_one_letter_code
_entity_poly.pdbx_strand_id
1 'polypeptide(L)'
;LEELEDRTSVFLELFGNSLVRDISAMHLKNATNRALKLLGYGEGYLADFFDFSEMKMKERDFVEGQLKHWVADKSTVPIAEQWDRRVRTELAERYDNKTNIIDWDFHMNAAEYTHLIKFAEYRDWRVTGQAFDYAHINPRRGFKYDYNVPNKSLAFFDRQGRGVYQGDVKYGPFYALGCDTENANLLVRAPDGQVKYGNGVIAMHNVRAWLYELATQKEWPFAEHKFAWDDAANYNPLPEGTPKEEELDPRMPDVLLHVVGLELERFLLHMRELDAPRKFDAAFVSCGCSQFLTKDLFGAMCD
;
A
#
# COMPACT_ATOMS: atom_id res chain seq x y z
N LEU A 1 -0.12 -8.83 -18.91
CA LEU A 1 -0.16 -9.86 -17.84
C LEU A 1 1.18 -10.56 -17.65
N GLU A 2 2.06 -10.54 -18.65
CA GLU A 2 3.40 -11.14 -18.54
C GLU A 2 4.21 -10.55 -17.37
N GLU A 3 4.00 -9.26 -17.07
CA GLU A 3 4.64 -8.53 -15.96
C GLU A 3 3.79 -8.47 -14.67
N LEU A 4 2.74 -9.29 -14.51
CA LEU A 4 1.83 -9.18 -13.35
C LEU A 4 2.56 -9.31 -12.01
N GLU A 5 3.54 -10.20 -11.94
CA GLU A 5 4.39 -10.37 -10.77
C GLU A 5 5.22 -9.12 -10.48
N ASP A 6 5.86 -8.54 -11.51
CA ASP A 6 6.64 -7.32 -11.37
C ASP A 6 5.77 -6.15 -10.90
N ARG A 7 4.55 -6.01 -11.45
CA ARG A 7 3.59 -4.99 -11.01
C ARG A 7 3.15 -5.18 -9.55
N THR A 8 2.93 -6.43 -9.14
CA THR A 8 2.64 -6.78 -7.74
C THR A 8 3.81 -6.37 -6.84
N SER A 9 5.04 -6.64 -7.28
CA SER A 9 6.25 -6.34 -6.53
C SER A 9 6.48 -4.83 -6.36
N VAL A 10 6.29 -4.07 -7.45
CA VAL A 10 6.35 -2.61 -7.44
C VAL A 10 5.29 -2.02 -6.52
N PHE A 11 4.06 -2.55 -6.54
CA PHE A 11 2.98 -2.08 -5.67
C PHE A 11 3.34 -2.25 -4.20
N LEU A 12 3.74 -3.45 -3.79
CA LEU A 12 4.09 -3.73 -2.39
C LEU A 12 5.29 -2.91 -1.91
N GLU A 13 6.31 -2.75 -2.76
CA GLU A 13 7.47 -1.90 -2.48
C GLU A 13 7.05 -0.45 -2.22
N LEU A 14 6.24 0.13 -3.11
CA LEU A 14 5.78 1.51 -2.97
C LEU A 14 4.83 1.69 -1.79
N PHE A 15 4.09 0.64 -1.43
CA PHE A 15 3.13 0.64 -0.33
C PHE A 15 3.82 0.64 1.04
N GLY A 16 4.86 -0.18 1.22
CA GLY A 16 5.37 -0.50 2.56
C GLY A 16 6.87 -0.38 2.78
N ASN A 17 7.68 -0.31 1.73
CA ASN A 17 9.13 -0.30 1.88
C ASN A 17 9.68 1.12 1.98
N SER A 18 10.59 1.32 2.93
CA SER A 18 11.27 2.60 3.14
C SER A 18 12.21 2.95 1.97
N LEU A 19 12.86 1.93 1.41
CA LEU A 19 13.68 1.98 0.21
C LEU A 19 13.13 1.04 -0.85
N VAL A 20 13.24 1.42 -2.12
CA VAL A 20 12.72 0.66 -3.26
C VAL A 20 13.82 0.46 -4.30
N ARG A 21 13.55 -0.43 -5.27
CA ARG A 21 14.41 -0.62 -6.45
C ARG A 21 14.27 0.54 -7.42
N ASP A 22 15.25 0.72 -8.30
CA ASP A 22 15.22 1.72 -9.37
C ASP A 22 13.98 1.59 -10.27
N ILE A 23 13.59 0.35 -10.60
CA ILE A 23 12.39 0.08 -11.41
C ILE A 23 11.12 0.60 -10.71
N SER A 24 10.95 0.32 -9.42
CA SER A 24 9.81 0.78 -8.63
C SER A 24 9.77 2.30 -8.51
N ALA A 25 10.94 2.95 -8.34
CA ALA A 25 11.04 4.41 -8.35
C ALA A 25 10.67 5.01 -9.72
N MET A 26 11.05 4.35 -10.82
CA MET A 26 10.65 4.76 -12.17
C MET A 26 9.13 4.61 -12.38
N HIS A 27 8.52 3.52 -11.90
CA HIS A 27 7.07 3.36 -11.92
C HIS A 27 6.36 4.44 -11.11
N LEU A 28 6.85 4.76 -9.90
CA LEU A 28 6.34 5.87 -9.10
C LEU A 28 6.39 7.19 -9.87
N LYS A 29 7.52 7.50 -10.54
CA LYS A 29 7.65 8.71 -11.36
C LYS A 29 6.62 8.76 -12.49
N ASN A 30 6.45 7.65 -13.20
CA ASN A 30 5.51 7.55 -14.32
C ASN A 30 4.05 7.69 -13.87
N ALA A 31 3.67 7.01 -12.78
CA ALA A 31 2.34 7.13 -12.19
C ALA A 31 2.08 8.55 -11.67
N THR A 32 3.06 9.15 -11.00
CA THR A 32 2.96 10.52 -10.46
C THR A 32 2.79 11.55 -11.57
N ASN A 33 3.48 11.42 -12.71
CA ASN A 33 3.30 12.32 -13.85
C ASN A 33 1.88 12.23 -14.43
N ARG A 34 1.24 11.06 -14.40
CA ARG A 34 -0.17 10.92 -14.80
C ARG A 34 -1.09 11.60 -13.80
N ALA A 35 -0.85 11.40 -12.49
CA ALA A 35 -1.61 12.06 -11.43
C ALA A 35 -1.48 13.59 -11.46
N LEU A 36 -0.30 14.13 -11.82
CA LEU A 36 -0.10 15.57 -11.99
C LEU A 36 -0.92 16.14 -13.16
N LYS A 37 -1.02 15.42 -14.29
CA LYS A 37 -1.86 15.83 -15.42
C LYS A 37 -3.34 15.85 -15.05
N LEU A 38 -3.77 14.82 -14.33
CA LEU A 38 -5.13 14.73 -13.78
C LEU A 38 -5.43 15.92 -12.86
N LEU A 39 -4.59 16.15 -11.84
CA LEU A 39 -4.86 17.17 -10.83
C LEU A 39 -4.76 18.60 -11.38
N GLY A 40 -3.81 18.85 -12.28
CA GLY A 40 -3.55 20.18 -12.83
C GLY A 40 -4.46 20.58 -13.99
N TYR A 41 -4.80 19.63 -14.87
CA TYR A 41 -5.53 19.91 -16.12
C TYR A 41 -6.86 19.15 -16.24
N GLY A 42 -7.16 18.21 -15.35
CA GLY A 42 -8.32 17.32 -15.51
C GLY A 42 -8.18 16.40 -16.73
N GLU A 43 -6.95 16.11 -17.15
CA GLU A 43 -6.68 15.37 -18.38
C GLU A 43 -6.26 13.91 -18.13
N GLY A 44 -6.53 13.09 -19.15
CA GLY A 44 -6.12 11.69 -19.22
C GLY A 44 -7.21 10.74 -18.75
N TYR A 45 -6.99 9.44 -18.96
CA TYR A 45 -7.98 8.41 -18.66
C TYR A 45 -8.38 8.35 -17.18
N LEU A 46 -7.58 8.90 -16.26
CA LEU A 46 -7.93 8.95 -14.84
C LEU A 46 -9.00 10.00 -14.51
N ALA A 47 -9.25 10.97 -15.39
CA ALA A 47 -10.21 12.06 -15.14
C ALA A 47 -11.64 11.56 -14.98
N ASP A 48 -11.97 10.44 -15.62
CA ASP A 48 -13.29 9.80 -15.51
C ASP A 48 -13.51 9.12 -14.16
N PHE A 49 -12.45 8.92 -13.36
CA PHE A 49 -12.49 8.15 -12.11
C PHE A 49 -12.26 8.98 -10.86
N PHE A 50 -11.76 10.22 -10.99
CA PHE A 50 -11.39 11.03 -9.82
C PHE A 50 -12.12 12.36 -9.83
N ASP A 51 -12.89 12.60 -8.78
CA ASP A 51 -13.52 13.87 -8.50
C ASP A 51 -12.81 14.59 -7.35
N PHE A 52 -12.34 15.80 -7.61
CA PHE A 52 -11.66 16.65 -6.63
C PHE A 52 -12.52 17.83 -6.17
N SER A 53 -13.80 17.95 -6.58
CA SER A 53 -14.69 19.10 -6.32
C SER A 53 -14.67 19.59 -4.87
N GLU A 54 -14.55 18.65 -3.94
CA GLU A 54 -14.63 18.87 -2.50
C GLU A 54 -13.31 19.41 -1.90
N MET A 55 -12.18 19.26 -2.59
CA MET A 55 -10.91 19.83 -2.15
C MET A 55 -10.87 21.35 -2.38
N LYS A 56 -10.35 22.09 -1.41
CA LYS A 56 -10.02 23.51 -1.58
C LYS A 56 -8.79 23.67 -2.47
N MET A 57 -8.68 24.81 -3.15
CA MET A 57 -7.51 25.13 -4.00
C MET A 57 -6.19 24.98 -3.23
N LYS A 58 -6.12 25.47 -1.98
CA LYS A 58 -4.93 25.32 -1.11
C LYS A 58 -4.52 23.86 -0.87
N GLU A 59 -5.49 22.94 -0.79
CA GLU A 59 -5.25 21.52 -0.54
C GLU A 59 -4.79 20.83 -1.83
N ARG A 60 -5.40 21.19 -2.96
CA ARG A 60 -4.96 20.73 -4.29
C ARG A 60 -3.53 21.19 -4.57
N ASP A 61 -3.23 22.47 -4.35
CA ASP A 61 -1.88 23.03 -4.52
C ASP A 61 -0.86 22.30 -3.63
N PHE A 62 -1.25 21.95 -2.40
CA PHE A 62 -0.40 21.19 -1.50
C PHE A 62 -0.10 19.79 -2.06
N VAL A 63 -1.13 19.04 -2.46
CA VAL A 63 -0.97 17.70 -3.05
C VAL A 63 -0.14 17.75 -4.33
N GLU A 64 -0.44 18.69 -5.23
CA GLU A 64 0.33 18.89 -6.46
C GLU A 64 1.80 19.19 -6.16
N GLY A 65 2.07 20.03 -5.14
CA GLY A 65 3.42 20.30 -4.64
C GLY A 65 4.14 19.04 -4.18
N GLN A 66 3.47 18.17 -3.39
CA GLN A 66 4.05 16.90 -2.96
C GLN A 66 4.37 15.98 -4.14
N LEU A 67 3.43 15.81 -5.08
CA LEU A 67 3.62 15.00 -6.28
C LEU A 67 4.78 15.52 -7.16
N LYS A 68 4.93 16.85 -7.29
CA LYS A 68 6.10 17.45 -7.97
C LYS A 68 7.41 17.07 -7.29
N HIS A 69 7.46 16.98 -5.97
CA HIS A 69 8.66 16.54 -5.24
C HIS A 69 8.96 15.04 -5.41
N TRP A 70 7.94 14.20 -5.55
CA TRP A 70 8.12 12.77 -5.82
C TRP A 70 8.83 12.53 -7.17
N VAL A 71 8.55 13.33 -8.20
CA VAL A 71 9.21 13.22 -9.51
C VAL A 71 10.53 13.98 -9.60
N ALA A 72 10.72 15.02 -8.77
CA ALA A 72 11.89 15.88 -8.86
C ALA A 72 13.16 15.23 -8.28
N ASP A 73 14.20 15.08 -9.10
CA ASP A 73 15.49 14.50 -8.70
C ASP A 73 16.21 15.32 -7.62
N LYS A 74 16.04 16.66 -7.65
CA LYS A 74 16.59 17.56 -6.63
C LYS A 74 15.99 17.39 -5.23
N SER A 75 14.82 16.73 -5.12
CA SER A 75 14.16 16.55 -3.83
C SER A 75 14.73 15.32 -3.14
N THR A 76 15.19 15.49 -1.90
CA THR A 76 15.97 14.49 -1.17
C THR A 76 15.29 14.13 0.15
N VAL A 77 15.30 12.85 0.50
CA VAL A 77 14.83 12.36 1.79
C VAL A 77 15.76 11.24 2.27
N PRO A 78 16.58 11.46 3.32
CA PRO A 78 17.48 10.43 3.85
C PRO A 78 16.68 9.44 4.73
N ILE A 79 15.86 8.59 4.10
CA ILE A 79 14.89 7.73 4.82
C ILE A 79 15.59 6.80 5.81
N ALA A 80 16.70 6.14 5.43
CA ALA A 80 17.42 5.24 6.35
C ALA A 80 17.89 5.93 7.64
N GLU A 81 18.44 7.14 7.53
CA GLU A 81 18.86 7.92 8.71
C GLU A 81 17.65 8.37 9.55
N GLN A 82 16.57 8.79 8.88
CA GLN A 82 15.35 9.22 9.56
C GLN A 82 14.64 8.07 10.25
N TRP A 83 14.67 6.88 9.65
CA TRP A 83 14.18 5.63 10.25
C TRP A 83 14.93 5.33 11.54
N ASP A 84 16.27 5.23 11.50
CA ASP A 84 17.08 4.96 12.70
C ASP A 84 16.82 5.99 13.80
N ARG A 85 16.78 7.27 13.43
CA ARG A 85 16.49 8.35 14.38
C ARG A 85 15.12 8.17 15.01
N ARG A 86 14.08 7.84 14.24
CA ARG A 86 12.72 7.63 14.77
C ARG A 86 12.65 6.42 15.69
N VAL A 87 13.28 5.30 15.31
CA VAL A 87 13.38 4.11 16.17
C VAL A 87 14.13 4.42 17.47
N ARG A 88 15.22 5.19 17.40
CA ARG A 88 15.98 5.64 18.57
C ARG A 88 15.17 6.54 19.48
N THR A 89 14.41 7.48 18.92
CA THR A 89 13.50 8.33 19.69
C THR A 89 12.40 7.51 20.37
N GLU A 90 11.82 6.53 19.67
CA GLU A 90 10.77 5.67 20.20
C GLU A 90 11.25 4.76 21.33
N LEU A 91 12.42 4.14 21.15
CA LEU A 91 12.97 3.18 22.11
C LEU A 91 13.72 3.86 23.27
N ALA A 92 14.20 5.10 23.07
CA ALA A 92 14.98 5.87 24.02
C ALA A 92 16.13 5.05 24.62
N GLU A 93 16.22 4.98 25.95
CA GLU A 93 17.26 4.22 26.69
C GLU A 93 17.26 2.72 26.36
N ARG A 94 16.17 2.19 25.80
CA ARG A 94 16.05 0.78 25.43
C ARG A 94 16.57 0.47 24.03
N TYR A 95 17.03 1.48 23.27
CA TYR A 95 17.50 1.28 21.90
C TYR A 95 18.66 0.27 21.79
N ASP A 96 19.57 0.26 22.76
CA ASP A 96 20.69 -0.70 22.78
C ASP A 96 20.21 -2.16 22.95
N ASN A 97 19.01 -2.33 23.53
CA ASN A 97 18.34 -3.62 23.69
C ASN A 97 17.20 -3.81 22.67
N LYS A 98 17.22 -3.11 21.53
CA LYS A 98 16.11 -3.09 20.56
C LYS A 98 15.65 -4.47 20.11
N THR A 99 16.54 -5.44 19.97
CA THR A 99 16.17 -6.81 19.58
C THR A 99 15.19 -7.44 20.57
N ASN A 100 15.43 -7.28 21.87
CA ASN A 100 14.56 -7.80 22.92
C ASN A 100 13.22 -7.04 22.95
N ILE A 101 13.25 -5.73 22.68
CA ILE A 101 12.03 -4.93 22.61
C ILE A 101 11.19 -5.29 21.38
N ILE A 102 11.81 -5.53 20.23
CA ILE A 102 11.12 -5.97 19.01
C ILE A 102 10.45 -7.33 19.24
N ASP A 103 11.14 -8.26 19.91
CA ASP A 103 10.56 -9.56 20.28
C ASP A 103 9.35 -9.41 21.22
N TRP A 104 9.49 -8.56 22.24
CA TRP A 104 8.40 -8.26 23.16
C TRP A 104 7.21 -7.57 22.45
N ASP A 105 7.48 -6.56 21.61
CA ASP A 105 6.46 -5.85 20.83
C ASP A 105 5.73 -6.79 19.87
N PHE A 106 6.44 -7.75 19.28
CA PHE A 106 5.82 -8.75 18.43
C PHE A 106 4.83 -9.61 19.20
N HIS A 107 5.28 -10.24 20.29
CA HIS A 107 4.47 -11.20 21.04
C HIS A 107 3.33 -10.54 21.81
N MET A 108 3.50 -9.30 22.29
CA MET A 108 2.51 -8.60 23.10
C MET A 108 1.56 -7.74 22.27
N ASN A 109 2.01 -7.25 21.11
CA ASN A 109 1.20 -6.37 20.28
C ASN A 109 0.94 -7.03 18.92
N ALA A 110 1.96 -7.13 18.05
CA ALA A 110 1.75 -7.47 16.64
C ALA A 110 1.02 -8.82 16.43
N ALA A 111 1.34 -9.83 17.23
CA ALA A 111 0.73 -11.15 17.15
C ALA A 111 -0.76 -11.17 17.56
N GLU A 112 -1.18 -10.25 18.42
CA GLU A 112 -2.61 -10.07 18.76
C GLU A 112 -3.37 -9.41 17.61
N TYR A 113 -2.71 -8.54 16.82
CA TYR A 113 -3.33 -7.78 15.74
C TYR A 113 -3.39 -8.52 14.40
N THR A 114 -2.44 -9.42 14.12
CA THR A 114 -2.54 -10.34 12.97
C THR A 114 -1.82 -11.65 13.27
N HIS A 115 -2.55 -12.75 13.14
CA HIS A 115 -2.02 -14.09 13.38
C HIS A 115 -1.19 -14.62 12.20
N LEU A 116 -1.07 -13.84 11.12
CA LEU A 116 -0.43 -14.23 9.86
C LEU A 116 0.98 -13.64 9.70
N ILE A 117 1.36 -12.66 10.52
CA ILE A 117 2.71 -12.09 10.48
C ILE A 117 3.72 -13.03 11.15
N LYS A 118 4.85 -13.26 10.46
CA LYS A 118 5.96 -14.03 11.02
C LYS A 118 6.93 -13.10 11.74
N PHE A 119 7.50 -13.58 12.84
CA PHE A 119 8.47 -12.81 13.62
C PHE A 119 9.67 -12.34 12.78
N ALA A 120 10.17 -13.19 11.87
CA ALA A 120 11.28 -12.83 10.99
C ALA A 120 10.94 -11.61 10.10
N GLU A 121 9.75 -11.58 9.51
CA GLU A 121 9.28 -10.46 8.68
C GLU A 121 9.14 -9.18 9.50
N TYR A 122 8.49 -9.26 10.66
CA TYR A 122 8.32 -8.12 11.56
C TYR A 122 9.66 -7.57 12.06
N ARG A 123 10.56 -8.45 12.48
CA ARG A 123 11.88 -8.09 13.01
C ARG A 123 12.72 -7.42 11.94
N ASP A 124 12.80 -8.01 10.76
CA ASP A 124 13.67 -7.51 9.69
C ASP A 124 13.14 -6.15 9.20
N TRP A 125 11.81 -5.97 9.12
CA TRP A 125 11.19 -4.66 8.90
C TRP A 125 11.50 -3.65 10.01
N ARG A 126 11.33 -3.99 11.30
CA ARG A 126 11.62 -3.04 12.40
C ARG A 126 13.05 -2.54 12.38
N VAL A 127 13.98 -3.40 11.95
CA VAL A 127 15.40 -3.06 11.86
C VAL A 127 15.71 -2.22 10.63
N THR A 128 15.10 -2.52 9.47
CA THR A 128 15.55 -2.00 8.17
C THR A 128 14.59 -1.04 7.48
N GLY A 129 13.31 -1.04 7.85
CA GLY A 129 12.24 -0.34 7.14
C GLY A 129 11.73 -1.06 5.89
N GLN A 130 12.15 -2.30 5.63
CA GLN A 130 11.74 -3.09 4.47
C GLN A 130 10.64 -4.09 4.87
N ALA A 131 9.38 -3.80 4.53
CA ALA A 131 8.23 -4.62 4.93
C ALA A 131 8.02 -5.81 4.01
N PHE A 132 8.16 -5.59 2.70
CA PHE A 132 7.95 -6.56 1.64
C PHE A 132 9.29 -6.82 0.92
N ASP A 133 10.21 -7.47 1.63
CA ASP A 133 11.46 -7.96 1.04
C ASP A 133 11.21 -9.29 0.32
N TYR A 134 11.64 -9.38 -0.94
CA TYR A 134 11.56 -10.58 -1.76
C TYR A 134 12.27 -11.79 -1.17
N ALA A 135 13.28 -11.59 -0.33
CA ALA A 135 13.91 -12.67 0.42
C ALA A 135 12.93 -13.39 1.37
N HIS A 136 11.88 -12.72 1.84
CA HIS A 136 10.83 -13.29 2.69
C HIS A 136 9.60 -13.75 1.91
N ILE A 137 9.21 -13.00 0.88
CA ILE A 137 7.94 -13.21 0.19
C ILE A 137 8.04 -14.12 -1.05
N ASN A 138 9.21 -14.21 -1.70
CA ASN A 138 9.36 -15.01 -2.91
C ASN A 138 9.62 -16.50 -2.57
N PRO A 139 8.86 -17.46 -3.16
CA PRO A 139 9.12 -18.91 -3.05
C PRO A 139 10.48 -19.34 -3.57
N ARG A 140 11.06 -18.65 -4.57
CA ARG A 140 12.38 -18.90 -5.13
C ARG A 140 13.43 -18.34 -4.18
N ARG A 141 13.63 -19.05 -3.07
CA ARG A 141 14.66 -18.75 -2.06
C ARG A 141 16.00 -18.50 -2.75
N GLY A 142 16.63 -17.36 -2.46
CA GLY A 142 17.99 -17.05 -2.91
C GLY A 142 18.14 -15.79 -3.76
N PHE A 143 17.05 -15.18 -4.22
CA PHE A 143 17.11 -13.83 -4.80
C PHE A 143 17.09 -12.78 -3.70
N LYS A 144 18.05 -11.85 -3.76
CA LYS A 144 18.06 -10.63 -2.97
C LYS A 144 18.03 -9.46 -3.94
N TYR A 145 17.19 -8.48 -3.63
CA TYR A 145 17.21 -7.21 -4.34
C TYR A 145 17.92 -6.16 -3.50
N ASP A 146 18.60 -5.25 -4.18
CA ASP A 146 19.19 -4.09 -3.55
C ASP A 146 18.16 -2.95 -3.54
N TYR A 147 17.72 -2.57 -2.35
CA TYR A 147 16.77 -1.50 -2.12
C TYR A 147 17.52 -0.22 -1.72
N ASN A 148 17.81 0.64 -2.70
CA ASN A 148 18.71 1.78 -2.51
C ASN A 148 18.07 3.14 -2.78
N VAL A 149 16.87 3.18 -3.37
CA VAL A 149 16.20 4.43 -3.73
C VAL A 149 15.17 4.80 -2.66
N PRO A 150 15.21 6.02 -2.08
CA PRO A 150 14.21 6.43 -1.09
C PRO A 150 12.79 6.39 -1.65
N ASN A 151 11.88 5.72 -0.94
CA ASN A 151 10.48 5.72 -1.31
C ASN A 151 9.83 7.07 -1.00
N LYS A 152 9.81 7.96 -1.99
CA LYS A 152 9.28 9.33 -1.82
C LYS A 152 7.77 9.35 -1.54
N SER A 153 7.02 8.30 -1.87
CA SER A 153 5.59 8.22 -1.58
C SER A 153 5.29 8.22 -0.07
N LEU A 154 6.26 7.80 0.75
CA LEU A 154 6.17 7.74 2.20
C LEU A 154 6.75 8.98 2.89
N ALA A 155 6.92 10.10 2.18
CA ALA A 155 7.53 11.31 2.71
C ALA A 155 6.75 12.59 2.37
N PHE A 156 6.81 13.55 3.28
CA PHE A 156 6.39 14.94 3.02
C PHE A 156 7.58 15.84 2.76
N PHE A 157 7.45 16.71 1.77
CA PHE A 157 8.48 17.63 1.34
C PHE A 157 8.10 19.07 1.65
N ASP A 158 9.08 19.82 2.16
CA ASP A 158 8.98 21.27 2.24
C ASP A 158 9.20 21.94 0.88
N ARG A 159 9.04 23.27 0.82
CA ARG A 159 9.24 24.06 -0.41
C ARG A 159 10.66 23.94 -1.01
N GLN A 160 11.66 23.56 -0.22
CA GLN A 160 13.04 23.38 -0.67
C GLN A 160 13.30 21.96 -1.20
N GLY A 161 12.31 21.06 -1.11
CA GLY A 161 12.47 19.67 -1.51
C GLY A 161 13.18 18.82 -0.46
N ARG A 162 13.22 19.26 0.80
CA ARG A 162 13.72 18.46 1.92
C ARG A 162 12.58 17.61 2.46
N GLY A 163 12.72 16.30 2.33
CA GLY A 163 11.71 15.35 2.74
C GLY A 163 11.84 14.87 4.18
N VAL A 164 10.69 14.55 4.78
CA VAL A 164 10.55 13.91 6.09
C VAL A 164 9.71 12.64 5.93
N TYR A 165 10.28 11.50 6.31
CA TYR A 165 9.67 10.18 6.28
C TYR A 165 8.51 10.09 7.27
N GLN A 166 7.35 9.69 6.74
CA GLN A 166 6.07 9.60 7.44
C GLN A 166 5.55 8.17 7.58
N GLY A 167 6.21 7.17 6.97
CA GLY A 167 5.77 5.79 7.13
C GLY A 167 5.83 5.32 8.59
N ASP A 168 5.07 4.28 8.90
CA ASP A 168 5.06 3.70 10.23
C ASP A 168 6.43 3.10 10.55
N VAL A 169 6.81 3.16 11.82
CA VAL A 169 7.98 2.48 12.35
C VAL A 169 7.59 1.42 13.36
N LYS A 170 6.37 1.39 13.93
CA LYS A 170 6.01 0.52 15.05
C LYS A 170 5.28 -0.76 14.65
N TYR A 171 4.18 -0.68 13.90
CA TYR A 171 3.34 -1.85 13.57
C TYR A 171 3.45 -2.26 12.10
N GLY A 172 3.72 -1.31 11.22
CA GLY A 172 4.03 -1.54 9.82
C GLY A 172 2.81 -1.72 8.93
N PRO A 173 3.04 -1.92 7.63
CA PRO A 173 1.97 -1.93 6.62
C PRO A 173 1.22 -3.27 6.53
N PHE A 174 1.59 -4.26 7.35
CA PHE A 174 1.17 -5.66 7.23
C PHE A 174 -0.35 -5.87 7.30
N TYR A 175 -1.06 -5.01 8.02
CA TYR A 175 -2.49 -5.17 8.22
C TYR A 175 -3.31 -4.92 6.94
N ALA A 176 -2.86 -4.01 6.08
CA ALA A 176 -3.70 -3.56 4.97
C ALA A 176 -3.86 -4.61 3.86
N LEU A 177 -2.85 -5.48 3.68
CA LEU A 177 -2.78 -6.36 2.52
C LEU A 177 -2.61 -7.83 2.88
N GLY A 178 -2.12 -8.16 4.08
CA GLY A 178 -1.76 -9.54 4.44
C GLY A 178 -2.43 -10.07 5.71
N CYS A 179 -3.45 -9.39 6.25
CA CYS A 179 -4.14 -9.82 7.48
C CYS A 179 -5.24 -10.86 7.24
N ASP A 180 -5.71 -11.01 6.00
CA ASP A 180 -6.74 -11.94 5.59
C ASP A 180 -6.55 -12.37 4.14
N THR A 181 -7.12 -13.49 3.72
CA THR A 181 -7.12 -13.95 2.32
C THR A 181 -8.22 -14.97 2.07
N GLU A 182 -8.81 -14.91 0.88
CA GLU A 182 -9.79 -15.90 0.42
C GLU A 182 -9.15 -17.26 0.09
N ASN A 183 -7.83 -17.32 -0.06
CA ASN A 183 -7.12 -18.57 -0.31
C ASN A 183 -6.85 -19.34 0.99
N ALA A 184 -7.75 -20.26 1.34
CA ALA A 184 -7.62 -21.10 2.53
C ALA A 184 -6.33 -21.92 2.59
N ASN A 185 -5.68 -22.23 1.45
CA ASN A 185 -4.41 -22.95 1.44
C ASN A 185 -3.26 -22.11 2.03
N LEU A 186 -3.37 -20.77 2.00
CA LEU A 186 -2.39 -19.87 2.60
C LEU A 186 -2.53 -19.74 4.12
N LEU A 187 -3.67 -20.18 4.68
CA LEU A 187 -3.97 -20.14 6.11
C LEU A 187 -3.56 -21.44 6.85
N VAL A 188 -2.97 -22.40 6.13
CA VAL A 188 -2.53 -23.68 6.69
C VAL A 188 -1.45 -23.46 7.75
N ARG A 189 -1.60 -24.12 8.90
CA ARG A 189 -0.61 -24.12 9.98
C ARG A 189 0.32 -25.32 9.86
N ALA A 190 1.59 -25.11 10.18
CA ALA A 190 2.58 -26.16 10.33
C ALA A 190 2.34 -26.95 11.64
N PRO A 191 2.98 -28.13 11.82
CA PRO A 191 2.80 -28.96 13.02
C PRO A 191 3.17 -28.27 14.35
N ASP A 192 4.00 -27.24 14.29
CA ASP A 192 4.36 -26.38 15.43
C ASP A 192 3.29 -25.34 15.79
N GLY A 193 2.17 -25.31 15.05
CA GLY A 193 1.05 -24.39 15.25
C GLY A 193 1.25 -23.01 14.59
N GLN A 194 2.41 -22.73 14.01
CA GLN A 194 2.69 -21.48 13.30
C GLN A 194 2.08 -21.51 11.90
N VAL A 195 1.79 -20.33 11.34
CA VAL A 195 1.32 -20.22 9.96
C VAL A 195 2.42 -20.60 8.99
N LYS A 196 2.06 -21.43 8.00
CA LYS A 196 3.03 -21.91 7.01
C LYS A 196 3.54 -20.77 6.14
N TYR A 197 2.69 -19.81 5.79
CA TYR A 197 3.01 -18.64 4.99
C TYR A 197 2.92 -17.38 5.85
N GLY A 198 3.82 -16.42 5.62
CA GLY A 198 3.82 -15.16 6.35
C GLY A 198 3.00 -14.08 5.66
N ASN A 199 2.84 -12.95 6.33
CA ASN A 199 2.00 -11.84 5.91
C ASN A 199 2.42 -11.31 4.53
N GLY A 200 3.72 -11.20 4.26
CA GLY A 200 4.19 -10.70 2.98
C GLY A 200 3.84 -11.61 1.79
N VAL A 201 3.79 -12.93 2.00
CA VAL A 201 3.34 -13.90 0.99
C VAL A 201 1.85 -13.71 0.69
N ILE A 202 1.05 -13.51 1.73
CA ILE A 202 -0.39 -13.29 1.62
C ILE A 202 -0.69 -11.97 0.92
N ALA A 203 0.02 -10.90 1.30
CA ALA A 203 -0.07 -9.60 0.63
C ALA A 203 0.27 -9.68 -0.85
N MET A 204 1.32 -10.42 -1.22
CA MET A 204 1.66 -10.68 -2.62
C MET A 204 0.54 -11.41 -3.35
N HIS A 205 -0.09 -12.42 -2.74
CA HIS A 205 -1.19 -13.15 -3.35
C HIS A 205 -2.42 -12.25 -3.58
N ASN A 206 -2.84 -11.51 -2.54
CA ASN A 206 -4.02 -10.65 -2.59
C ASN A 206 -3.86 -9.52 -3.61
N VAL A 207 -2.72 -8.82 -3.60
CA VAL A 207 -2.45 -7.75 -4.58
C VAL A 207 -2.39 -8.31 -6.00
N ARG A 208 -1.82 -9.49 -6.19
CA ARG A 208 -1.78 -10.15 -7.51
C ARG A 208 -3.18 -10.48 -8.02
N ALA A 209 -4.06 -10.99 -7.15
CA ALA A 209 -5.46 -11.23 -7.47
C ALA A 209 -6.17 -9.94 -7.90
N TRP A 210 -6.05 -8.86 -7.11
CA TRP A 210 -6.65 -7.57 -7.46
C TRP A 210 -6.17 -7.04 -8.81
N LEU A 211 -4.85 -7.05 -9.06
CA LEU A 211 -4.30 -6.56 -10.32
C LEU A 211 -4.73 -7.42 -11.52
N TYR A 212 -4.90 -8.73 -11.33
CA TYR A 212 -5.45 -9.63 -12.35
C TYR A 212 -6.92 -9.33 -12.65
N GLU A 213 -7.75 -9.24 -11.63
CA GLU A 213 -9.19 -9.00 -11.77
C GLU A 213 -9.45 -7.65 -12.43
N LEU A 214 -8.71 -6.62 -12.01
CA LEU A 214 -8.77 -5.29 -12.64
C LEU A 214 -8.38 -5.34 -14.12
N ALA A 215 -7.33 -6.08 -14.47
CA ALA A 215 -6.83 -6.14 -15.84
C ALA A 215 -7.73 -6.99 -16.77
N THR A 216 -8.37 -8.03 -16.24
CA THR A 216 -9.05 -9.05 -17.06
C THR A 216 -10.57 -9.05 -16.91
N GLN A 217 -11.10 -8.41 -15.87
CA GLN A 217 -12.51 -8.47 -15.45
C GLN A 217 -13.01 -9.91 -15.20
N LYS A 218 -12.09 -10.83 -14.88
CA LYS A 218 -12.37 -12.22 -14.50
C LYS A 218 -11.96 -12.45 -13.07
N GLU A 219 -12.78 -13.21 -12.34
CA GLU A 219 -12.53 -13.61 -10.96
C GLU A 219 -11.20 -14.38 -10.82
N TRP A 220 -10.46 -14.11 -9.74
CA TRP A 220 -9.28 -14.87 -9.39
C TRP A 220 -9.69 -16.18 -8.69
N PRO A 221 -9.27 -17.36 -9.18
CA PRO A 221 -9.66 -18.65 -8.59
C PRO A 221 -8.84 -18.94 -7.33
N PHE A 222 -9.19 -18.31 -6.21
CA PHE A 222 -8.49 -18.46 -4.92
C PHE A 222 -8.40 -19.91 -4.43
N ALA A 223 -9.45 -20.72 -4.65
CA ALA A 223 -9.52 -22.10 -4.18
C ALA A 223 -8.60 -23.09 -4.93
N GLU A 224 -8.36 -22.84 -6.23
CA GLU A 224 -7.58 -23.72 -7.10
C GLU A 224 -6.10 -23.32 -7.19
N HIS A 225 -5.77 -22.11 -6.73
CA HIS A 225 -4.41 -21.57 -6.78
C HIS A 225 -3.51 -22.25 -5.74
N LYS A 226 -2.96 -23.41 -6.10
CA LYS A 226 -1.84 -24.04 -5.38
C LYS A 226 -0.68 -23.06 -5.37
N PHE A 227 -0.35 -22.52 -4.19
CA PHE A 227 0.65 -21.48 -4.10
C PHE A 227 2.08 -22.03 -4.25
N ALA A 228 2.91 -21.26 -4.94
CA ALA A 228 4.24 -21.58 -5.47
C ALA A 228 5.34 -21.99 -4.47
N TRP A 229 5.07 -22.02 -3.16
CA TRP A 229 6.11 -22.25 -2.14
C TRP A 229 6.53 -23.72 -2.04
N ASP A 230 5.64 -24.66 -2.38
CA ASP A 230 5.94 -26.10 -2.28
C ASP A 230 6.34 -26.73 -3.63
N ASP A 231 6.09 -26.05 -4.74
CA ASP A 231 6.33 -26.57 -6.09
C ASP A 231 6.58 -25.43 -7.09
N ALA A 232 7.76 -25.46 -7.72
CA ALA A 232 8.16 -24.50 -8.74
C ALA A 232 7.27 -24.53 -9.99
N ALA A 233 6.59 -25.64 -10.27
CA ALA A 233 5.60 -25.74 -11.35
C ALA A 233 4.37 -24.86 -11.09
N ASN A 234 4.11 -24.53 -9.83
CA ASN A 234 3.03 -23.63 -9.42
C ASN A 234 3.52 -22.19 -9.22
N TYR A 235 4.70 -21.84 -9.74
CA TYR A 235 5.21 -20.46 -9.70
C TYR A 235 4.56 -19.59 -10.76
N ASN A 236 3.90 -18.52 -10.31
CA ASN A 236 3.25 -17.53 -11.16
C ASN A 236 2.24 -18.10 -12.20
N PRO A 237 1.45 -19.16 -11.93
CA PRO A 237 0.45 -19.60 -12.90
C PRO A 237 -0.66 -18.56 -12.95
N LEU A 238 -1.08 -18.25 -14.17
CA LEU A 238 -2.30 -17.51 -14.44
C LEU A 238 -3.48 -18.50 -14.45
N PRO A 239 -4.69 -18.05 -14.09
CA PRO A 239 -5.90 -18.87 -14.20
C PRO A 239 -6.10 -19.48 -15.59
N GLU A 240 -6.78 -20.63 -15.66
CA GLU A 240 -7.16 -21.19 -16.95
C GLU A 240 -8.11 -20.23 -17.70
N GLY A 241 -7.90 -20.05 -19.00
CA GLY A 241 -8.69 -19.12 -19.80
C GLY A 241 -8.35 -17.65 -19.58
N THR A 242 -7.23 -17.32 -18.94
CA THR A 242 -6.68 -15.96 -18.94
C THR A 242 -6.48 -15.45 -20.38
N PRO A 243 -7.05 -14.28 -20.75
CA PRO A 243 -6.88 -13.70 -22.07
C PRO A 243 -5.40 -13.38 -22.37
N LYS A 244 -5.04 -13.35 -23.65
CA LYS A 244 -3.71 -12.84 -24.03
C LYS A 244 -3.64 -11.34 -23.80
N GLU A 245 -2.42 -10.81 -23.65
CA GLU A 245 -2.21 -9.39 -23.34
C GLU A 245 -2.78 -8.47 -24.43
N GLU A 246 -2.74 -8.89 -25.69
CA GLU A 246 -3.30 -8.15 -26.83
C GLU A 246 -4.84 -8.15 -26.86
N GLU A 247 -5.48 -9.06 -26.13
CA GLU A 247 -6.93 -9.19 -26.01
C GLU A 247 -7.50 -8.42 -24.80
N LEU A 248 -6.62 -7.87 -23.96
CA LEU A 248 -7.03 -7.09 -22.79
C LEU A 248 -7.58 -5.73 -23.24
N ASP A 249 -8.87 -5.51 -22.98
CA ASP A 249 -9.48 -4.19 -22.89
C ASP A 249 -9.68 -3.90 -21.40
N PRO A 250 -8.66 -3.40 -20.67
CA PRO A 250 -8.77 -3.12 -19.24
C PRO A 250 -9.75 -1.97 -19.04
N ARG A 251 -11.02 -2.30 -18.97
CA ARG A 251 -12.07 -1.39 -18.52
C ARG A 251 -11.98 -1.33 -17.01
N MET A 252 -11.63 -0.16 -16.52
CA MET A 252 -11.81 0.12 -15.10
C MET A 252 -13.30 -0.03 -14.77
N PRO A 253 -13.62 -0.54 -13.56
CA PRO A 253 -15.00 -0.66 -13.14
C PRO A 253 -15.66 0.73 -13.10
N ASP A 254 -16.99 0.77 -13.22
CA ASP A 254 -17.79 2.00 -13.12
C ASP A 254 -17.77 2.50 -11.67
N VAL A 255 -16.70 3.21 -11.31
CA VAL A 255 -16.42 3.69 -9.96
C VAL A 255 -15.91 5.12 -10.05
N LEU A 256 -16.47 5.98 -9.20
CA LEU A 256 -16.03 7.37 -9.02
C LEU A 256 -15.39 7.55 -7.64
N LEU A 257 -14.10 7.86 -7.60
CA LEU A 257 -13.38 8.22 -6.37
C LEU A 257 -13.52 9.70 -6.10
N HIS A 258 -14.31 10.03 -5.08
CA HIS A 258 -14.38 11.38 -4.54
C HIS A 258 -13.23 11.61 -3.55
N VAL A 259 -12.32 12.52 -3.89
CA VAL A 259 -11.21 12.92 -3.02
C VAL A 259 -11.65 14.12 -2.19
N VAL A 260 -11.83 13.90 -0.89
CA VAL A 260 -12.28 14.92 0.06
C VAL A 260 -11.08 15.49 0.82
N GLY A 261 -11.04 16.83 0.94
CA GLY A 261 -10.02 17.54 1.72
C GLY A 261 -10.15 17.30 3.23
N LEU A 262 -9.21 17.86 4.00
CA LEU A 262 -9.22 17.74 5.47
C LEU A 262 -10.26 18.67 6.11
N GLU A 263 -10.75 19.66 5.37
CA GLU A 263 -11.78 20.58 5.83
C GLU A 263 -13.19 20.04 5.52
N LEU A 264 -13.57 18.96 6.22
CA LEU A 264 -14.80 18.20 5.97
C LEU A 264 -16.09 19.00 6.11
N GLU A 265 -16.12 20.11 6.85
CA GLU A 265 -17.33 20.92 7.05
C GLU A 265 -17.99 21.34 5.72
N ARG A 266 -17.16 21.69 4.72
CA ARG A 266 -17.64 22.04 3.39
C ARG A 266 -18.31 20.86 2.69
N PHE A 267 -17.67 19.70 2.76
CA PHE A 267 -18.20 18.46 2.18
C PHE A 267 -19.53 18.08 2.86
N LEU A 268 -19.58 18.11 4.20
CA LEU A 268 -20.79 17.81 4.95
C LEU A 268 -21.93 18.79 4.65
N LEU A 269 -21.63 20.08 4.50
CA LEU A 269 -22.62 21.07 4.11
C LEU A 269 -23.15 20.79 2.70
N HIS A 270 -22.27 20.57 1.73
CA HIS A 270 -22.65 20.25 0.36
C HIS A 270 -23.53 19.00 0.31
N MET A 271 -23.16 17.93 1.03
CA MET A 271 -23.95 16.70 1.10
C MET A 271 -25.35 16.90 1.69
N ARG A 272 -25.51 17.81 2.67
CA ARG A 272 -26.81 18.17 3.26
C ARG A 272 -27.68 19.04 2.34
N GLU A 273 -27.06 19.81 1.46
CA GLU A 273 -27.74 20.70 0.51
C GLU A 273 -28.16 19.99 -0.78
N LEU A 274 -27.71 18.75 -1.02
CA LEU A 274 -28.12 17.97 -2.18
C LEU A 274 -29.61 17.62 -2.10
N ASP A 275 -30.35 17.88 -3.19
CA ASP A 275 -31.77 17.55 -3.33
C ASP A 275 -32.06 16.04 -3.20
N ALA A 276 -31.06 15.21 -3.49
CA ALA A 276 -31.10 13.77 -3.30
C ALA A 276 -29.81 13.27 -2.64
N PRO A 277 -29.89 12.37 -1.66
CA PRO A 277 -28.73 11.81 -1.01
C PRO A 277 -27.84 11.04 -1.99
N ARG A 278 -26.53 11.34 -1.97
CA ARG A 278 -25.53 10.53 -2.68
C ARG A 278 -25.07 9.42 -1.76
N LYS A 279 -25.30 8.18 -2.18
CA LYS A 279 -24.80 7.00 -1.49
C LYS A 279 -23.38 6.71 -1.93
N PHE A 280 -22.51 6.44 -0.97
CA PHE A 280 -21.16 5.94 -1.21
C PHE A 280 -21.12 4.44 -0.90
N ASP A 281 -20.59 3.64 -1.83
CA ASP A 281 -20.43 2.20 -1.62
C ASP A 281 -19.33 1.89 -0.59
N ALA A 282 -18.31 2.74 -0.52
CA ALA A 282 -17.19 2.61 0.42
C ALA A 282 -16.58 3.98 0.75
N ALA A 283 -15.96 4.06 1.93
CA ALA A 283 -15.17 5.22 2.34
C ALA A 283 -13.83 4.78 2.92
N PHE A 284 -12.75 5.42 2.45
CA PHE A 284 -11.39 5.17 2.91
C PHE A 284 -10.94 6.36 3.76
N VAL A 285 -10.67 6.11 5.05
CA VAL A 285 -10.27 7.16 5.99
C VAL A 285 -8.91 6.79 6.58
N SER A 286 -7.94 7.70 6.45
CA SER A 286 -6.62 7.46 7.03
C SER A 286 -6.71 7.44 8.56
N CYS A 287 -5.82 6.70 9.23
CA CYS A 287 -5.78 6.65 10.70
C CYS A 287 -5.60 8.05 11.33
N GLY A 288 -4.86 8.95 10.67
CA GLY A 288 -4.69 10.34 11.10
C GLY A 288 -5.91 11.24 10.88
N CYS A 289 -6.98 10.68 10.30
CA CYS A 289 -8.28 11.31 10.08
C CYS A 289 -9.38 10.66 10.93
N SER A 290 -9.05 9.76 11.85
CA SER A 290 -10.01 9.06 12.70
C SER A 290 -10.90 10.00 13.53
N GLN A 291 -10.38 11.18 13.90
CA GLN A 291 -11.16 12.24 14.56
C GLN A 291 -12.35 12.76 13.74
N PHE A 292 -12.34 12.54 12.42
CA PHE A 292 -13.42 12.96 11.53
C PHE A 292 -14.53 11.91 11.39
N LEU A 293 -14.36 10.71 11.95
CA LEU A 293 -15.37 9.65 11.98
C LEU A 293 -16.48 9.94 13.01
N THR A 294 -17.25 11.00 12.75
CA THR A 294 -18.34 11.47 13.61
C THR A 294 -19.69 10.96 13.11
N LYS A 295 -20.72 11.00 13.98
CA LYS A 295 -22.10 10.68 13.58
C LYS A 295 -22.57 11.52 12.39
N ASP A 296 -22.15 12.78 12.33
CA ASP A 296 -22.48 13.70 11.25
C ASP A 296 -21.93 13.24 9.90
N LEU A 297 -20.70 12.70 9.88
CA LEU A 297 -20.10 12.13 8.66
C LEU A 297 -20.86 10.89 8.20
N PHE A 298 -21.16 9.96 9.12
CA PHE A 298 -21.90 8.76 8.77
C PHE A 298 -23.32 9.06 8.32
N GLY A 299 -24.00 10.01 8.96
CA GLY A 299 -25.33 10.47 8.50
C GLY A 299 -25.28 11.07 7.10
N ALA A 300 -24.27 11.89 6.80
CA ALA A 300 -24.12 12.50 5.47
C ALA A 300 -23.78 11.49 4.36
N MET A 301 -23.19 10.34 4.68
CA MET A 301 -22.76 9.33 3.69
C MET A 301 -23.77 8.20 3.47
N CYS A 302 -24.60 7.89 4.47
CA CYS A 302 -25.46 6.71 4.48
C CYS A 302 -26.94 7.02 4.23
N ASP A 303 -27.41 8.21 4.60
CA ASP A 303 -28.79 8.67 4.37
C ASP A 303 -28.93 9.27 2.98
#